data_AF-A0A809RUZ8-F1
#
_entry.id   AF-A0A809RUZ8-F1
#
_cell.length_a   1.000
_cell.length_b   1.000
_cell.length_c   1.000
_cell.angle_alpha   90.00
_cell.angle_beta   90.00
_cell.angle_gamma   90.00
#
_symmetry.space_group_name_H-M   'P 1'
#
loop_
_entity.id
_entity.type
_entity.pdbx_description
1 polymer ?
#
loop_
_entity_poly.entity_id
_entity_poly.type
_entity_poly.pdbx_seq_one_letter_code
_entity_poly.pdbx_strand_id
1 'polypeptide(L)'
;MLKDYKNKIKLISINTLSYTLIAFFSIVLVFLSVYNIETKNFFWHENKNNLANLINLFAAISGFLGIISIYLFAKKKQIGFLIATLNAIFLIIYLVYSGLLIDATLNFIYILIMIITFWKVKRGKTKNIPKYIISWEILLIIFILGLCVFLVFYFTNPLINKVVKYLIYKDYKEFGYNFNNFIWGSILLSTSNSVSVIALILMTIGFKSSWIIWCFKNIASILFFSGIGFLDITLILINAIYMTFSIYLFWLEKNESQIRFAFIGMGASGKSTIIRELSEFLKTNNIKIIDERLTDEKVFLKYMEDFKTNGYQTQILFFKDRLKQINEMSDYSYSLIDRHMIDDFLFPDTLIEMKYFNKKQILFWKYLYKPYYKIMLSVQPKVDYTFVVLKIMS
;
A
#
# COMPACT_ATOMS: atom_id res chain seq x y z
N MET A 1 -28.51 18.76 7.44
CA MET A 1 -29.21 18.15 8.60
C MET A 1 -29.53 16.65 8.44
N LEU A 2 -30.45 16.20 7.57
CA LEU A 2 -30.76 14.75 7.44
C LEU A 2 -29.61 13.91 6.85
N LYS A 3 -28.81 14.47 5.94
CA LYS A 3 -27.58 13.86 5.42
C LYS A 3 -26.48 13.75 6.50
N ASP A 4 -26.34 14.78 7.33
CA ASP A 4 -25.37 14.79 8.45
C ASP A 4 -25.73 13.78 9.53
N TYR A 5 -27.03 13.59 9.81
CA TYR A 5 -27.51 12.62 10.79
C TYR A 5 -27.30 11.18 10.32
N LYS A 6 -27.59 10.87 9.05
CA LYS A 6 -27.29 9.55 8.46
C LYS A 6 -25.78 9.27 8.45
N ASN A 7 -24.95 10.26 8.13
CA ASN A 7 -23.49 10.11 8.18
C ASN A 7 -22.98 9.92 9.61
N LYS A 8 -23.51 10.65 10.61
CA LYS A 8 -23.17 10.47 12.02
C LYS A 8 -23.54 9.08 12.55
N ILE A 9 -24.75 8.60 12.27
CA ILE A 9 -25.21 7.27 12.71
C ILE A 9 -24.35 6.18 12.06
N LYS A 10 -24.03 6.31 10.76
CA LYS A 10 -23.16 5.38 10.04
C LYS A 10 -21.71 5.40 10.58
N LEU A 11 -21.19 6.58 10.97
CA LEU A 11 -19.87 6.69 11.60
C LEU A 11 -19.83 6.10 13.02
N ILE A 12 -20.91 6.26 13.80
CA ILE A 12 -21.02 5.73 15.16
C ILE A 12 -21.13 4.21 15.13
N SER A 13 -21.91 3.64 14.21
CA SER A 13 -22.06 2.18 14.06
C SER A 13 -20.78 1.50 13.57
N ILE A 14 -20.02 2.15 12.68
CA ILE A 14 -18.73 1.64 12.18
C ILE A 14 -17.66 1.68 13.28
N ASN A 15 -17.61 2.76 14.07
CA ASN A 15 -16.67 2.83 15.20
C ASN A 15 -17.01 1.78 16.27
N THR A 16 -18.28 1.63 16.66
CA THR A 16 -18.67 0.61 17.66
C THR A 16 -18.36 -0.82 17.19
N LEU A 17 -18.67 -1.16 15.94
CA LEU A 17 -18.32 -2.48 15.37
C LEU A 17 -16.81 -2.75 15.41
N SER A 18 -16.00 -1.74 15.09
CA SER A 18 -14.54 -1.86 15.14
C SER A 18 -14.02 -2.08 16.56
N TYR A 19 -14.59 -1.41 17.56
CA TYR A 19 -14.21 -1.62 18.97
C TYR A 19 -14.63 -3.00 19.47
N THR A 20 -15.83 -3.47 19.10
CA THR A 20 -16.30 -4.81 19.49
C THR A 20 -15.48 -5.92 18.84
N LEU A 21 -15.07 -5.77 17.57
CA LEU A 21 -14.21 -6.75 16.91
C LEU A 21 -12.81 -6.76 17.52
N ILE A 22 -12.22 -5.59 17.77
CA ILE A 22 -10.92 -5.49 18.46
C ILE A 22 -11.01 -6.11 19.84
N ALA A 23 -12.04 -5.79 20.64
CA ALA A 23 -12.21 -6.32 21.97
C ALA A 23 -12.42 -7.84 21.96
N PHE A 24 -13.28 -8.35 21.09
CA PHE A 24 -13.53 -9.79 20.94
C PHE A 24 -12.26 -10.54 20.56
N PHE A 25 -11.55 -10.09 19.52
CA PHE A 25 -10.31 -10.74 19.10
C PHE A 25 -9.18 -10.60 20.11
N SER A 26 -9.13 -9.49 20.86
CA SER A 26 -8.19 -9.32 21.97
C SER A 26 -8.47 -10.34 23.08
N ILE A 27 -9.74 -10.56 23.43
CA ILE A 27 -10.12 -11.56 24.44
C ILE A 27 -9.75 -12.97 23.97
N VAL A 28 -10.02 -13.31 22.71
CA VAL A 28 -9.65 -14.61 22.13
C VAL A 28 -8.14 -14.81 22.16
N LEU A 29 -7.35 -13.81 21.78
CA LEU A 29 -5.89 -13.91 21.79
C LEU A 29 -5.30 -13.94 23.20
N VAL A 30 -5.89 -13.21 24.15
CA VAL A 30 -5.50 -13.33 25.57
C VAL A 30 -5.81 -14.72 26.09
N PHE A 31 -6.98 -15.30 25.77
CA PHE A 31 -7.28 -16.68 26.13
C PHE A 31 -6.27 -17.68 25.56
N LEU A 32 -5.93 -17.55 24.27
CA LEU A 32 -4.90 -18.37 23.61
C LEU A 32 -3.49 -18.13 24.14
N SER A 33 -3.24 -17.00 24.80
CA SER A 33 -1.96 -16.70 25.43
C SER A 33 -1.73 -17.49 26.72
N VAL A 34 -2.82 -17.94 27.37
CA VAL A 34 -2.79 -18.69 28.64
C VAL A 34 -3.23 -20.14 28.51
N TYR A 35 -3.97 -20.48 27.44
CA TYR A 35 -4.55 -21.80 27.24
C TYR A 35 -4.08 -22.43 25.92
N ASN A 36 -3.52 -23.63 26.00
CA ASN A 36 -3.16 -24.43 24.84
C ASN A 36 -4.36 -25.27 24.41
N ILE A 37 -4.92 -24.97 23.23
CA ILE A 37 -6.06 -25.71 22.68
C ILE A 37 -5.67 -27.14 22.31
N GLU A 38 -4.43 -27.37 21.86
CA GLU A 38 -3.98 -28.69 21.40
C GLU A 38 -3.83 -29.68 22.56
N THR A 39 -3.21 -29.24 23.66
CA THR A 39 -3.05 -30.08 24.86
C THR A 39 -4.24 -30.00 25.83
N LYS A 40 -5.24 -29.16 25.54
CA LYS A 40 -6.42 -28.88 26.38
C LYS A 40 -6.06 -28.49 27.81
N ASN A 41 -4.93 -27.81 27.99
CA ASN A 41 -4.40 -27.44 29.30
C ASN A 41 -3.90 -26.00 29.32
N PHE A 42 -3.92 -25.37 30.50
CA PHE A 42 -3.23 -24.10 30.70
C PHE A 42 -1.73 -24.31 30.56
N PHE A 43 -1.05 -23.36 29.92
CA PHE A 43 0.40 -23.39 29.70
C PHE A 43 1.22 -23.52 31.01
N TRP A 44 0.61 -23.23 32.15
CA TRP A 44 1.24 -23.25 33.47
C TRP A 44 0.99 -24.54 34.27
N HIS A 45 0.16 -25.47 33.77
CA HIS A 45 -0.20 -26.69 34.49
C HIS A 45 0.67 -27.91 34.15
N GLU A 46 1.28 -27.97 32.96
CA GLU A 46 2.18 -29.07 32.57
C GLU A 46 3.65 -28.64 32.54
N ASN A 47 4.42 -29.13 33.51
CA ASN A 47 5.83 -28.82 33.76
C ASN A 47 6.82 -29.38 32.71
N LYS A 48 6.37 -29.83 31.54
CA LYS A 48 7.21 -30.59 30.60
C LYS A 48 7.94 -29.76 29.54
N ASN A 49 7.62 -28.48 29.35
CA ASN A 49 8.45 -27.58 28.52
C ASN A 49 8.11 -26.08 28.69
N ASN A 50 8.55 -25.47 29.80
CA ASN A 50 8.30 -24.06 30.11
C ASN A 50 8.72 -23.09 28.97
N LEU A 51 9.76 -23.43 28.21
CA LEU A 51 10.22 -22.63 27.08
C LEU A 51 9.23 -22.64 25.90
N ALA A 52 8.70 -23.80 25.52
CA ALA A 52 7.73 -23.89 24.41
C ALA A 52 6.43 -23.14 24.74
N ASN A 53 5.99 -23.25 26.00
CA ASN A 53 4.82 -22.56 26.52
C ASN A 53 5.01 -21.03 26.51
N LEU A 54 6.19 -20.55 26.91
CA LEU A 54 6.56 -19.13 26.87
C LEU A 54 6.67 -18.59 25.43
N ILE A 55 7.09 -19.43 24.48
CA ILE A 55 7.18 -19.06 23.06
C ILE A 55 5.79 -18.96 22.41
N ASN A 56 4.88 -19.87 22.74
CA ASN A 56 3.48 -19.77 22.30
C ASN A 56 2.77 -18.56 22.91
N LEU A 57 3.06 -18.23 24.17
CA LEU A 57 2.63 -16.97 24.79
C LEU A 57 3.13 -15.75 24.00
N PHE A 58 4.40 -15.74 23.57
CA PHE A 58 4.94 -14.66 22.73
C PHE A 58 4.24 -14.55 21.37
N ALA A 59 3.87 -15.66 20.73
CA ALA A 59 3.08 -15.63 19.50
C ALA A 59 1.70 -14.99 19.71
N ALA A 60 1.02 -15.33 20.80
CA ALA A 60 -0.27 -14.73 21.14
C ALA A 60 -0.16 -13.22 21.45
N ILE A 61 0.86 -12.81 22.22
CA ILE A 61 1.15 -11.40 22.50
C ILE A 61 1.47 -10.65 21.20
N SER A 62 2.25 -11.25 20.29
CA SER A 62 2.51 -10.70 18.95
C SER A 62 1.20 -10.46 18.19
N GLY A 63 0.31 -11.45 18.15
CA GLY A 63 -1.02 -11.32 17.54
C GLY A 63 -1.81 -10.12 18.10
N PHE A 64 -1.83 -9.99 19.43
CA PHE A 64 -2.54 -8.89 20.11
C PHE A 64 -1.95 -7.53 19.76
N LEU A 65 -0.63 -7.38 19.88
CA LEU A 65 0.07 -6.14 19.53
C LEU A 65 -0.10 -5.80 18.04
N GLY A 66 -0.15 -6.81 17.17
CA GLY A 66 -0.39 -6.59 15.75
C GLY A 66 -1.76 -6.01 15.46
N ILE A 67 -2.84 -6.52 16.08
CA ILE A 67 -4.19 -5.94 15.96
C ILE A 67 -4.20 -4.47 16.40
N ILE A 68 -3.60 -4.18 17.56
CA ILE A 68 -3.52 -2.82 18.08
C ILE A 68 -2.74 -1.92 17.11
N SER A 69 -1.63 -2.41 16.55
CA SER A 69 -0.83 -1.63 15.61
C SER A 69 -1.61 -1.29 14.34
N ILE A 70 -2.35 -2.24 13.78
CA ILE A 70 -3.19 -2.06 12.59
C ILE A 70 -4.27 -1.01 12.86
N TYR A 71 -4.94 -1.10 14.01
CA TYR A 71 -5.94 -0.12 14.43
C TYR A 71 -5.34 1.28 14.59
N LEU A 72 -4.15 1.40 15.19
CA LEU A 72 -3.47 2.68 15.35
C LEU A 72 -3.02 3.27 14.01
N PHE A 73 -2.57 2.45 13.06
CA PHE A 73 -2.28 2.91 11.70
C PHE A 73 -3.53 3.41 10.99
N ALA A 74 -4.66 2.72 11.13
CA ALA A 74 -5.95 3.16 10.59
C ALA A 74 -6.38 4.52 11.18
N LYS A 75 -6.11 4.75 12.47
CA LYS A 75 -6.32 6.06 13.13
C LYS A 75 -5.19 7.07 12.89
N LYS A 76 -4.21 6.76 12.03
CA LYS A 76 -3.04 7.60 11.71
C LYS A 76 -2.21 8.02 12.94
N LYS A 77 -2.19 7.18 13.99
CA LYS A 77 -1.44 7.46 15.22
C LYS A 77 0.00 6.94 15.12
N GLN A 78 0.96 7.83 15.39
CA GLN A 78 2.40 7.51 15.32
C GLN A 78 2.85 6.41 16.29
N ILE A 79 2.17 6.26 17.44
CA ILE A 79 2.47 5.20 18.41
C ILE A 79 2.27 3.79 17.82
N GLY A 80 1.50 3.66 16.72
CA GLY A 80 1.35 2.40 15.99
C GLY A 80 2.67 1.82 15.50
N PHE A 81 3.66 2.66 15.15
CA PHE A 81 4.98 2.19 14.73
C PHE A 81 5.73 1.45 15.85
N LEU A 82 5.70 1.97 17.08
CA LEU A 82 6.34 1.33 18.24
C LEU A 82 5.68 -0.01 18.58
N ILE A 83 4.36 -0.06 18.57
CA ILE A 83 3.60 -1.29 18.86
C ILE A 83 3.84 -2.35 17.79
N ALA A 84 3.92 -1.96 16.51
CA ALA A 84 4.26 -2.88 15.44
C ALA A 84 5.70 -3.42 15.53
N THR A 85 6.66 -2.60 16.01
CA THR A 85 8.01 -3.09 16.31
C THR A 85 8.01 -4.14 17.41
N LEU A 86 7.28 -3.91 18.51
CA LEU A 86 7.15 -4.89 19.59
C LEU A 86 6.48 -6.19 19.10
N ASN A 87 5.41 -6.09 18.31
CA ASN A 87 4.79 -7.23 17.64
C ASN A 87 5.83 -8.05 16.85
N ALA A 88 6.61 -7.40 15.98
CA ALA A 88 7.59 -8.07 15.14
C ALA A 88 8.69 -8.76 15.97
N ILE A 89 9.13 -8.17 17.08
CA ILE A 89 10.14 -8.79 17.97
C ILE A 89 9.60 -10.10 18.56
N PHE A 90 8.39 -10.09 19.13
CA PHE A 90 7.79 -11.31 19.68
C PHE A 90 7.55 -12.38 18.60
N LEU A 91 7.14 -11.97 17.39
CA LEU A 91 6.97 -12.88 16.27
C LEU A 91 8.29 -13.52 15.83
N ILE A 92 9.38 -12.75 15.75
CA ILE A 92 10.72 -13.26 15.40
C ILE A 92 11.15 -14.36 16.36
N ILE A 93 10.97 -14.17 17.67
CA ILE A 93 11.35 -15.17 18.68
C ILE A 93 10.62 -16.50 18.43
N TYR A 94 9.31 -16.43 18.18
CA TYR A 94 8.51 -17.60 17.83
C TYR A 94 8.98 -18.25 16.52
N LEU A 95 9.18 -17.47 15.46
CA LEU A 95 9.54 -17.98 14.14
C LEU A 95 10.91 -18.69 14.14
N VAL A 96 11.89 -18.15 14.86
CA VAL A 96 13.20 -18.79 15.04
C VAL A 96 13.06 -20.13 15.75
N TYR A 97 12.26 -20.21 16.81
CA TYR A 97 12.04 -21.46 17.53
C TYR A 97 11.33 -22.54 16.69
N SER A 98 10.40 -22.10 15.83
CA SER A 98 9.66 -22.96 14.90
C SER A 98 10.43 -23.31 13.62
N GLY A 99 11.68 -22.86 13.48
CA GLY A 99 12.53 -23.18 12.31
C GLY A 99 12.26 -22.34 11.06
N LEU A 100 11.47 -21.27 11.18
CA LEU A 100 11.03 -20.38 10.09
C LEU A 100 11.92 -19.14 9.97
N LEU A 101 13.19 -19.34 9.59
CA LEU A 101 14.22 -18.27 9.65
C LEU A 101 14.05 -17.16 8.61
N ILE A 102 13.54 -17.45 7.41
CA ILE A 102 13.29 -16.40 6.42
C ILE A 102 12.16 -15.49 6.89
N ASP A 103 11.08 -16.04 7.43
CA ASP A 103 9.99 -15.26 8.02
C ASP A 103 10.52 -14.36 9.16
N ALA A 104 11.41 -14.88 10.00
CA ALA A 104 12.07 -14.10 11.04
C ALA A 104 12.94 -12.97 10.45
N THR A 105 13.69 -13.28 9.39
CA THR A 105 14.53 -12.29 8.68
C THR A 105 13.69 -11.20 8.04
N LEU A 106 12.54 -11.55 7.46
CA LEU A 106 11.60 -10.58 6.89
C LEU A 106 11.01 -9.67 7.96
N ASN A 107 10.59 -10.22 9.10
CA ASN A 107 10.13 -9.42 10.22
C ASN A 107 11.22 -8.50 10.78
N PHE A 108 12.50 -8.92 10.75
CA PHE A 108 13.61 -8.06 11.09
C PHE A 108 13.76 -6.88 10.11
N ILE A 109 13.65 -7.13 8.80
CA ILE A 109 13.62 -6.08 7.79
C ILE A 109 12.42 -5.13 8.03
N TYR A 110 11.26 -5.67 8.43
CA TYR A 110 10.09 -4.86 8.76
C TYR A 110 10.36 -3.94 9.94
N ILE A 111 11.05 -4.40 10.99
CA ILE A 111 11.47 -3.54 12.11
C ILE A 111 12.29 -2.34 11.59
N LEU A 112 13.26 -2.56 10.71
CA LEU A 112 14.08 -1.49 10.14
C LEU A 112 13.23 -0.46 9.37
N ILE A 113 12.33 -0.93 8.51
CA ILE A 113 11.42 -0.07 7.74
C ILE A 113 10.53 0.75 8.67
N MET A 114 10.01 0.14 9.73
CA MET A 114 9.10 0.78 10.67
C MET A 114 9.78 1.86 11.50
N ILE A 115 11.02 1.61 11.95
CA ILE A 115 11.85 2.61 12.63
C ILE A 115 12.12 3.80 11.69
N ILE A 116 12.61 3.54 10.47
CA ILE A 116 12.91 4.61 9.50
C ILE A 116 11.66 5.46 9.21
N THR A 117 10.50 4.81 9.03
CA THR A 117 9.24 5.48 8.72
C THR A 117 8.75 6.31 9.91
N PHE A 118 8.84 5.78 11.13
CA PHE A 118 8.53 6.53 12.36
C PHE A 118 9.34 7.83 12.44
N TRP A 119 10.66 7.78 12.19
CA TRP A 119 11.53 8.95 12.18
C TRP A 119 11.16 9.97 11.09
N LYS A 120 10.78 9.51 9.89
CA LYS A 120 10.32 10.38 8.79
C LYS A 120 9.02 11.10 9.14
N VAL A 121 8.05 10.38 9.71
CA VAL A 121 6.75 10.94 10.11
C VAL A 121 6.93 11.94 11.26
N LYS A 122 7.75 11.63 12.27
CA LYS A 122 8.04 12.54 13.40
C LYS A 122 8.65 13.87 12.95
N ARG A 123 9.43 13.87 11.87
CA ARG A 123 10.03 15.08 11.25
C ARG A 123 9.06 15.88 10.36
N GLY A 124 7.78 15.50 10.29
CA GLY A 124 6.76 16.21 9.51
C GLY A 124 6.93 16.11 7.99
N LYS A 125 7.80 15.22 7.48
CA LYS A 125 8.14 15.13 6.05
C LYS A 125 7.08 14.43 5.18
N THR A 126 6.10 13.78 5.79
CA THR A 126 5.03 13.04 5.10
C THR A 126 3.69 13.51 5.68
N LYS A 127 3.04 14.46 5.01
CA LYS A 127 1.70 14.93 5.43
C LYS A 127 0.59 13.98 5.00
N ASN A 128 0.76 13.28 3.87
CA ASN A 128 -0.15 12.23 3.39
C ASN A 128 0.61 11.21 2.53
N ILE A 129 0.14 9.96 2.54
CA ILE A 129 0.59 8.91 1.62
C ILE A 129 -0.30 9.02 0.37
N PRO A 130 0.27 9.13 -0.85
CA PRO A 130 -0.51 9.22 -2.09
C PRO A 130 -1.40 7.98 -2.24
N LYS A 131 -2.64 8.18 -2.69
CA LYS A 131 -3.65 7.12 -2.77
C LYS A 131 -3.70 6.51 -4.17
N TYR A 132 -2.86 5.51 -4.42
CA TYR A 132 -2.81 4.84 -5.73
C TYR A 132 -3.82 3.70 -5.85
N ILE A 133 -4.24 3.43 -7.09
CA ILE A 133 -5.11 2.32 -7.48
C ILE A 133 -4.31 1.37 -8.38
N ILE A 134 -4.46 0.06 -8.20
CA ILE A 134 -3.81 -0.92 -9.07
C ILE A 134 -4.53 -0.94 -10.43
N SER A 135 -3.81 -0.58 -11.49
CA SER A 135 -4.22 -0.83 -12.88
C SER A 135 -3.85 -2.25 -13.32
N TRP A 136 -4.41 -2.71 -14.45
CA TRP A 136 -4.16 -4.06 -14.95
C TRP A 136 -2.68 -4.27 -15.34
N GLU A 137 -2.05 -3.24 -15.89
CA GLU A 137 -0.65 -3.25 -16.28
C GLU A 137 0.26 -3.38 -15.05
N ILE A 138 -0.07 -2.68 -13.96
CA ILE A 138 0.67 -2.79 -12.71
C ILE A 138 0.43 -4.13 -12.03
N LEU A 139 -0.78 -4.69 -12.13
CA LEU A 139 -1.06 -6.02 -11.61
C LEU A 139 -0.12 -7.07 -12.23
N LEU A 140 0.11 -7.00 -13.54
CA LEU A 140 1.06 -7.88 -14.22
C LEU A 140 2.50 -7.70 -13.73
N ILE A 141 2.95 -6.45 -13.58
CA ILE A 141 4.30 -6.15 -13.05
C ILE A 141 4.45 -6.69 -11.62
N ILE A 142 3.44 -6.47 -10.77
CA ILE A 142 3.40 -6.98 -9.40
C ILE A 142 3.45 -8.51 -9.40
N PHE A 143 2.70 -9.16 -10.28
CA PHE A 143 2.67 -10.61 -10.40
C PHE A 143 4.05 -11.17 -10.77
N ILE A 144 4.70 -10.60 -11.79
CA ILE A 144 6.06 -11.00 -12.20
C ILE A 144 7.05 -10.78 -11.06
N LEU A 145 7.02 -9.62 -10.41
CA LEU A 145 7.88 -9.33 -9.26
C LEU A 145 7.64 -10.34 -8.12
N GLY A 146 6.39 -10.66 -7.84
CA GLY A 146 6.00 -11.64 -6.83
C GLY A 146 6.48 -13.04 -7.12
N LEU A 147 6.44 -13.45 -8.38
CA LEU A 147 6.98 -14.73 -8.83
C LEU A 147 8.51 -14.79 -8.71
N CYS A 148 9.21 -13.72 -9.07
CA CYS A 148 10.66 -13.62 -8.86
C CYS A 148 11.03 -13.73 -7.38
N VAL A 149 10.35 -12.97 -6.50
CA VAL A 149 10.60 -13.01 -5.06
C VAL A 149 10.23 -14.37 -4.47
N PHE A 150 9.14 -14.99 -4.94
CA PHE A 150 8.77 -16.35 -4.58
C PHE A 150 9.89 -17.35 -4.89
N LEU A 151 10.44 -17.33 -6.10
CA LEU A 151 11.52 -18.24 -6.49
C LEU A 151 12.75 -18.02 -5.60
N VAL A 152 13.10 -16.77 -5.30
CA VAL A 152 14.19 -16.46 -4.37
C VAL A 152 13.93 -17.10 -3.01
N PHE A 153 12.76 -16.91 -2.39
CA PHE A 153 12.46 -17.52 -1.09
C PHE A 153 12.42 -19.05 -1.14
N TYR A 154 11.86 -19.63 -2.20
CA TYR A 154 11.76 -21.08 -2.35
C TYR A 154 13.14 -21.76 -2.33
N PHE A 155 14.12 -21.18 -3.04
CA PHE A 155 15.47 -21.75 -3.10
C PHE A 155 16.38 -21.31 -1.94
N THR A 156 16.19 -20.11 -1.38
CA THR A 156 17.04 -19.61 -0.28
C THR A 156 16.64 -20.16 1.09
N ASN A 157 15.37 -20.50 1.31
CA ASN A 157 14.86 -21.05 2.58
C ASN A 157 15.70 -22.22 3.10
N PRO A 158 15.92 -23.30 2.32
CA PRO A 158 16.74 -24.42 2.76
C PRO A 158 18.21 -24.04 3.02
N LEU A 159 18.76 -23.10 2.24
CA LEU A 159 20.15 -22.67 2.35
C LEU A 159 20.41 -21.88 3.63
N ILE A 160 19.52 -20.93 3.96
CA ILE A 160 19.64 -20.10 5.16
C ILE A 160 19.56 -20.96 6.43
N ASN A 161 18.61 -21.91 6.47
CA ASN A 161 18.52 -22.84 7.60
C ASN A 161 19.77 -23.71 7.76
N LYS A 162 20.38 -24.18 6.65
CA LYS A 162 21.65 -24.92 6.70
C LYS A 162 22.79 -24.07 7.25
N VAL A 163 22.90 -22.82 6.82
CA VAL A 163 23.92 -21.88 7.31
C VAL A 163 23.75 -21.61 8.81
N VAL A 164 22.52 -21.40 9.28
CA VAL A 164 22.26 -21.17 10.72
C VAL A 164 22.56 -22.41 11.56
N LYS A 165 22.20 -23.60 11.09
CA LYS A 165 22.58 -24.87 11.75
C LYS A 165 24.10 -25.03 11.86
N TYR A 166 24.84 -24.57 10.86
CA TYR A 166 26.30 -24.61 10.87
C TYR A 166 26.94 -23.56 11.79
N LEU A 167 26.39 -22.34 11.83
CA LEU A 167 27.02 -21.20 12.53
C LEU A 167 26.62 -21.05 14.01
N ILE A 168 25.38 -21.39 14.38
CA ILE A 168 24.83 -21.04 15.70
C ILE A 168 24.68 -22.27 16.59
N TYR A 169 24.12 -23.37 16.08
CA TYR A 169 23.81 -24.54 16.91
C TYR A 169 23.70 -25.82 16.08
N LYS A 170 24.52 -26.84 16.38
CA LYS A 170 24.53 -28.12 15.63
C LYS A 170 23.19 -28.87 15.67
N ASP A 171 22.43 -28.74 16.77
CA ASP A 171 21.13 -29.40 16.94
C ASP A 171 19.95 -28.52 16.47
N TYR A 172 20.22 -27.47 15.70
CA TYR A 172 19.16 -26.64 15.11
C TYR A 172 18.35 -27.44 14.08
N LYS A 173 17.03 -27.22 14.07
CA LYS A 173 16.08 -27.92 13.20
C LYS A 173 16.36 -27.63 11.73
N GLU A 174 16.34 -28.67 10.90
CA GLU A 174 16.44 -28.50 9.46
C GLU A 174 15.18 -27.83 8.90
N PHE A 175 15.32 -27.15 7.76
CA PHE A 175 14.17 -26.54 7.09
C PHE A 175 13.12 -27.60 6.76
N GLY A 176 11.87 -27.32 7.13
CA GLY A 176 10.76 -28.23 6.90
C GLY A 176 10.73 -29.48 7.79
N TYR A 177 11.56 -29.55 8.84
CA TYR A 177 11.55 -30.67 9.80
C TYR A 177 10.16 -30.92 10.42
N ASN A 178 9.40 -29.86 10.64
CA ASN A 178 8.04 -29.91 11.17
C ASN A 178 6.97 -29.97 10.08
N PHE A 179 7.30 -30.07 8.79
CA PHE A 179 6.30 -30.04 7.73
C PHE A 179 5.70 -31.43 7.51
N ASN A 180 4.39 -31.55 7.67
CA ASN A 180 3.61 -32.73 7.30
C ASN A 180 3.70 -33.00 5.80
N ASN A 181 3.69 -31.94 4.97
CA ASN A 181 3.96 -32.03 3.53
C ASN A 181 5.03 -31.03 3.11
N PHE A 182 6.26 -31.53 2.92
CA PHE A 182 7.41 -30.68 2.64
C PHE A 182 7.23 -29.78 1.40
N ILE A 183 6.75 -30.35 0.29
CA ILE A 183 6.63 -29.62 -0.99
C ILE A 183 5.57 -28.53 -0.87
N TRP A 184 4.35 -28.89 -0.44
CA TRP A 184 3.26 -27.93 -0.33
C TRP A 184 3.50 -26.91 0.78
N GLY A 185 4.09 -27.31 1.91
CA GLY A 185 4.51 -26.41 2.98
C GLY A 185 5.54 -25.38 2.49
N SER A 186 6.54 -25.82 1.72
CA SER A 186 7.57 -24.93 1.15
C SER A 186 7.01 -23.94 0.12
N ILE A 187 6.05 -24.39 -0.70
CA ILE A 187 5.34 -23.52 -1.65
C ILE A 187 4.53 -22.48 -0.88
N LEU A 188 3.67 -22.89 0.06
CA LEU A 188 2.81 -21.98 0.82
C LEU A 188 3.62 -20.96 1.63
N LEU A 189 4.72 -21.37 2.25
CA LEU A 189 5.60 -20.48 3.00
C LEU A 189 6.24 -19.43 2.09
N SER A 190 6.80 -19.87 0.96
CA SER A 190 7.42 -18.98 -0.03
C SER A 190 6.40 -18.03 -0.66
N THR A 191 5.16 -18.49 -0.91
CA THR A 191 4.05 -17.64 -1.38
C THR A 191 3.64 -16.62 -0.33
N SER A 192 3.44 -17.04 0.92
CA SER A 192 3.10 -16.14 2.03
C SER A 192 4.13 -15.01 2.16
N ASN A 193 5.42 -15.38 2.14
CA ASN A 193 6.52 -14.43 2.23
C ASN A 193 6.61 -13.48 1.03
N SER A 194 6.48 -13.99 -0.21
CA SER A 194 6.55 -13.13 -1.40
C SER A 194 5.38 -12.15 -1.46
N VAL A 195 4.17 -12.62 -1.16
CA VAL A 195 2.96 -11.79 -1.10
C VAL A 195 3.08 -10.75 0.01
N SER A 196 3.67 -11.08 1.16
CA SER A 196 3.94 -10.14 2.25
C SER A 196 4.90 -9.00 1.83
N VAL A 197 5.98 -9.32 1.10
CA VAL A 197 6.92 -8.32 0.56
C VAL A 197 6.21 -7.39 -0.43
N ILE A 198 5.42 -7.95 -1.35
CA ILE A 198 4.62 -7.16 -2.30
C ILE A 198 3.64 -6.25 -1.56
N ALA A 199 2.89 -6.80 -0.60
CA ALA A 199 1.91 -6.05 0.17
C ALA A 199 2.56 -4.86 0.90
N LEU A 200 3.76 -5.06 1.47
CA LEU A 200 4.51 -4.00 2.12
C LEU A 200 4.99 -2.93 1.14
N ILE A 201 5.52 -3.31 -0.03
CA ILE A 201 5.94 -2.36 -1.07
C ILE A 201 4.74 -1.50 -1.49
N LEU A 202 3.60 -2.14 -1.77
CA LEU A 202 2.38 -1.45 -2.18
C LEU A 202 1.86 -0.52 -1.08
N MET A 203 1.85 -0.97 0.17
CA MET A 203 1.45 -0.15 1.32
C MET A 203 2.38 1.05 1.51
N THR A 204 3.70 0.86 1.37
CA THR A 204 4.71 1.92 1.52
C THR A 204 4.60 2.96 0.42
N ILE A 205 4.30 2.53 -0.82
CA ILE A 205 4.08 3.43 -1.96
C ILE A 205 2.72 4.15 -1.84
N GLY A 206 1.71 3.51 -1.24
CA GLY A 206 0.39 4.09 -1.01
C GLY A 206 -0.78 3.50 -1.80
N PHE A 207 -0.65 2.28 -2.30
CA PHE A 207 -1.74 1.59 -2.99
C PHE A 207 -2.80 1.11 -2.00
N LYS A 208 -4.06 1.56 -2.17
CA LYS A 208 -5.21 1.11 -1.36
C LYS A 208 -5.44 -0.40 -1.46
N SER A 209 -5.16 -0.98 -2.63
CA SER A 209 -5.31 -2.41 -2.88
C SER A 209 -4.31 -3.29 -2.10
N SER A 210 -3.33 -2.71 -1.40
CA SER A 210 -2.41 -3.46 -0.53
C SER A 210 -3.16 -4.30 0.51
N TRP A 211 -4.30 -3.83 1.02
CA TRP A 211 -5.16 -4.57 1.93
C TRP A 211 -5.72 -5.87 1.35
N ILE A 212 -6.01 -5.91 0.03
CA ILE A 212 -6.44 -7.14 -0.64
C ILE A 212 -5.25 -8.11 -0.75
N ILE A 213 -4.06 -7.62 -1.05
CA ILE A 213 -2.85 -8.45 -1.13
C ILE A 213 -2.53 -9.07 0.24
N TRP A 214 -2.74 -8.33 1.34
CA TRP A 214 -2.66 -8.88 2.70
C TRP A 214 -3.65 -10.03 2.95
N CYS A 215 -4.84 -10.02 2.35
CA CYS A 215 -5.77 -11.14 2.45
C CYS A 215 -5.19 -12.42 1.83
N PHE A 216 -4.56 -12.34 0.65
CA PHE A 216 -3.91 -13.49 0.03
C PHE A 216 -2.77 -14.06 0.88
N LYS A 217 -1.96 -13.19 1.51
CA LYS A 217 -0.93 -13.61 2.46
C LYS A 217 -1.55 -14.38 3.62
N ASN A 218 -2.63 -13.85 4.21
CA ASN A 218 -3.27 -14.46 5.38
C ASN A 218 -3.92 -15.80 5.02
N ILE A 219 -4.52 -15.94 3.83
CA ILE A 219 -5.03 -17.23 3.32
C ILE A 219 -3.90 -18.25 3.20
N ALA A 220 -2.78 -17.89 2.56
CA ALA A 220 -1.63 -18.78 2.43
C ALA A 220 -1.06 -19.21 3.80
N SER A 221 -1.00 -18.27 4.76
CA SER A 221 -0.59 -18.55 6.14
C SER A 221 -1.57 -19.49 6.85
N ILE A 222 -2.88 -19.28 6.73
CA ILE A 222 -3.89 -20.17 7.32
C ILE A 222 -3.76 -21.59 6.77
N LEU A 223 -3.62 -21.74 5.44
CA LEU A 223 -3.43 -23.05 4.82
C LEU A 223 -2.14 -23.72 5.30
N PHE A 224 -1.05 -22.97 5.42
CA PHE A 224 0.21 -23.48 5.95
C PHE A 224 0.06 -24.01 7.38
N PHE A 225 -0.51 -23.20 8.29
CA PHE A 225 -0.68 -23.55 9.71
C PHE A 225 -1.86 -24.49 9.99
N SER A 226 -2.70 -24.81 9.00
CA SER A 226 -3.81 -25.77 9.13
C SER A 226 -3.37 -27.23 9.17
N GLY A 227 -2.06 -27.51 9.02
CA GLY A 227 -1.51 -28.85 9.00
C GLY A 227 -0.85 -29.27 7.69
N ILE A 228 -0.77 -28.40 6.66
CA ILE A 228 0.05 -28.66 5.46
C ILE A 228 1.53 -28.49 5.78
N GLY A 229 1.89 -27.38 6.43
CA GLY A 229 3.16 -27.23 7.15
C GLY A 229 3.04 -28.00 8.47
N PHE A 230 2.63 -27.32 9.52
CA PHE A 230 2.29 -27.95 10.81
C PHE A 230 1.02 -27.30 11.36
N LEU A 231 0.36 -27.97 12.31
CA LEU A 231 -0.79 -27.39 12.98
C LEU A 231 -0.30 -26.34 13.99
N ASP A 232 -0.83 -25.12 13.88
CA ASP A 232 -0.74 -24.10 14.92
C ASP A 232 -2.02 -23.27 14.96
N ILE A 233 -2.90 -23.60 15.90
CA ILE A 233 -4.22 -22.98 16.03
C ILE A 233 -4.11 -21.48 16.34
N THR A 234 -3.09 -21.06 17.09
CA THR A 234 -2.88 -19.65 17.46
C THR A 234 -2.59 -18.83 16.21
N LEU A 235 -1.69 -19.30 15.35
CA LEU A 235 -1.35 -18.61 14.12
C LEU A 235 -2.48 -18.66 13.08
N ILE A 236 -3.25 -19.75 13.00
CA ILE A 236 -4.47 -19.77 12.16
C ILE A 236 -5.39 -18.63 12.57
N LEU A 237 -5.67 -18.50 13.87
CA LEU A 237 -6.59 -17.49 14.40
C LEU A 237 -6.04 -16.07 14.18
N ILE A 238 -4.76 -15.83 14.46
CA ILE A 238 -4.13 -14.52 14.20
C ILE A 238 -4.29 -14.12 12.72
N ASN A 239 -3.99 -15.02 11.79
CA ASN A 239 -4.11 -14.72 10.36
C ASN A 239 -5.57 -14.54 9.91
N ALA A 240 -6.52 -15.29 10.47
CA ALA A 240 -7.95 -15.09 10.21
C ALA A 240 -8.44 -13.71 10.69
N ILE A 241 -7.95 -13.28 11.85
CA ILE A 241 -8.24 -11.94 12.39
C ILE A 241 -7.64 -10.87 11.48
N TYR A 242 -6.37 -10.99 11.09
CA TYR A 242 -5.74 -10.03 10.18
C TYR A 242 -6.41 -9.98 8.80
N MET A 243 -6.90 -11.11 8.29
CA MET A 243 -7.70 -11.15 7.07
C MET A 243 -8.98 -10.33 7.22
N THR A 244 -9.71 -10.52 8.32
CA THR A 244 -10.94 -9.79 8.63
C THR A 244 -10.68 -8.29 8.75
N PHE A 245 -9.61 -7.89 9.44
CA PHE A 245 -9.19 -6.48 9.52
C PHE A 245 -8.80 -5.90 8.16
N SER A 246 -8.10 -6.66 7.32
CA SER A 246 -7.70 -6.22 5.98
C SER A 246 -8.92 -5.94 5.10
N ILE A 247 -9.93 -6.83 5.13
CA ILE A 247 -11.20 -6.63 4.42
C ILE A 247 -11.92 -5.37 4.94
N TYR A 248 -11.99 -5.21 6.26
CA TYR A 248 -12.62 -4.06 6.89
C TYR A 248 -11.93 -2.73 6.51
N LEU A 249 -10.60 -2.68 6.55
CA LEU A 249 -9.84 -1.48 6.19
C LEU A 249 -9.95 -1.15 4.70
N PHE A 250 -9.93 -2.17 3.84
CA PHE A 250 -10.19 -1.99 2.41
C PHE A 250 -11.57 -1.37 2.16
N TRP A 251 -12.61 -1.86 2.84
CA TRP A 251 -13.97 -1.33 2.72
C TRP A 251 -14.07 0.11 3.22
N LEU A 252 -13.40 0.44 4.33
CA LEU A 252 -13.37 1.79 4.91
C LEU A 252 -12.69 2.77 3.96
N GLU A 253 -11.55 2.42 3.35
CA GLU A 253 -10.83 3.26 2.38
C GLU A 253 -11.54 3.40 1.03
N LYS A 254 -12.39 2.42 0.65
CA LYS A 254 -13.19 2.45 -0.57
C LYS A 254 -14.40 3.40 -0.44
N ASN A 255 -14.97 3.52 0.77
CA ASN A 255 -16.20 4.28 1.01
C ASN A 255 -16.00 5.76 1.35
N GLU A 256 -14.76 6.27 1.35
CA GLU A 256 -14.55 7.71 1.37
C GLU A 256 -15.17 8.32 0.10
N SER A 257 -16.22 9.14 0.26
CA SER A 257 -16.85 9.85 -0.86
C SER A 257 -15.85 10.81 -1.48
N GLN A 258 -15.47 10.54 -2.73
CA GLN A 258 -14.57 11.39 -3.50
C GLN A 258 -15.29 11.83 -4.78
N ILE A 259 -15.21 13.11 -5.12
CA ILE A 259 -15.66 13.60 -6.43
C ILE A 259 -14.57 14.50 -7.00
N ARG A 260 -14.07 14.11 -8.16
CA ARG A 260 -13.00 14.79 -8.87
C ARG A 260 -13.47 15.25 -10.23
N PHE A 261 -13.27 16.53 -10.51
CA PHE A 261 -13.61 17.16 -11.77
C PHE A 261 -12.33 17.57 -12.50
N ALA A 262 -12.33 17.44 -13.82
CA ALA A 262 -11.30 18.03 -14.67
C ALA A 262 -11.94 18.92 -15.73
N PHE A 263 -11.38 20.10 -15.91
CA PHE A 263 -11.69 20.95 -17.05
C PHE A 263 -10.58 20.78 -18.07
N ILE A 264 -10.94 20.29 -19.25
CA ILE A 264 -10.02 20.04 -20.36
C ILE A 264 -10.39 20.85 -21.58
N GLY A 265 -9.41 21.19 -22.41
CA GLY A 265 -9.62 21.98 -23.62
C GLY A 265 -8.41 22.81 -24.01
N MET A 266 -8.47 23.39 -25.20
CA MET A 266 -7.36 24.15 -25.80
C MET A 266 -6.94 25.38 -24.96
N GLY A 267 -5.72 25.85 -25.17
CA GLY A 267 -5.29 27.14 -24.64
C GLY A 267 -6.27 28.25 -25.05
N ALA A 268 -6.54 29.19 -24.14
CA ALA A 268 -7.47 30.30 -24.34
C ALA A 268 -8.93 29.91 -24.71
N SER A 269 -9.40 28.72 -24.30
CA SER A 269 -10.79 28.29 -24.52
C SER A 269 -11.81 28.85 -23.53
N GLY A 270 -11.40 29.68 -22.57
CA GLY A 270 -12.30 30.25 -21.55
C GLY A 270 -12.50 29.40 -20.29
N LYS A 271 -11.80 28.27 -20.15
CA LYS A 271 -11.85 27.40 -18.94
C LYS A 271 -11.70 28.17 -17.64
N SER A 272 -10.65 28.98 -17.53
CA SER A 272 -10.37 29.76 -16.32
C SER A 272 -11.46 30.79 -16.02
N THR A 273 -12.18 31.28 -17.05
CA THR A 273 -13.36 32.15 -16.87
C THR A 273 -14.51 31.38 -16.24
N ILE A 274 -14.82 30.17 -16.74
CA ILE A 274 -15.88 29.31 -16.19
C ILE A 274 -15.56 28.92 -14.74
N ILE A 275 -14.32 28.54 -14.45
CA ILE A 275 -13.88 28.19 -13.09
C ILE A 275 -14.04 29.40 -12.14
N ARG A 276 -13.72 30.61 -12.62
CA ARG A 276 -13.90 31.85 -11.85
C ARG A 276 -15.37 32.14 -11.56
N GLU A 277 -16.25 31.96 -12.54
CA GLU A 277 -17.70 32.13 -12.37
C GLU A 277 -18.28 31.10 -11.38
N LEU A 278 -17.74 29.87 -11.37
CA LEU A 278 -18.13 28.83 -10.42
C LEU A 278 -17.48 28.97 -9.02
N SER A 279 -16.62 29.97 -8.80
CA SER A 279 -15.77 30.02 -7.60
C SER A 279 -16.55 30.03 -6.28
N GLU A 280 -17.71 30.68 -6.22
CA GLU A 280 -18.56 30.71 -5.03
C GLU A 280 -19.22 29.35 -4.75
N PHE A 281 -19.71 28.67 -5.80
CA PHE A 281 -20.22 27.31 -5.70
C PHE A 281 -19.14 26.33 -5.23
N LEU A 282 -17.93 26.41 -5.81
CA LEU A 282 -16.80 25.55 -5.47
C LEU A 282 -16.38 25.74 -4.01
N LYS A 283 -16.31 26.99 -3.54
CA LYS A 283 -16.01 27.33 -2.14
C LYS A 283 -17.07 26.79 -1.18
N THR A 284 -18.35 27.04 -1.48
CA THR A 284 -19.47 26.62 -0.62
C THR A 284 -19.51 25.10 -0.43
N ASN A 285 -19.11 24.34 -1.45
CA ASN A 285 -19.06 22.87 -1.42
C ASN A 285 -17.70 22.30 -0.99
N ASN A 286 -16.76 23.13 -0.51
CA ASN A 286 -15.40 22.73 -0.13
C ASN A 286 -14.64 21.96 -1.24
N ILE A 287 -14.86 22.33 -2.50
CA ILE A 287 -14.15 21.75 -3.64
C ILE A 287 -12.81 22.50 -3.80
N LYS A 288 -11.70 21.78 -3.64
CA LYS A 288 -10.37 22.37 -3.82
C LYS A 288 -10.07 22.56 -5.30
N ILE A 289 -9.78 23.79 -5.70
CA ILE A 289 -9.27 24.11 -7.04
C ILE A 289 -7.76 23.89 -7.06
N ILE A 290 -7.29 23.16 -8.06
CA ILE A 290 -5.89 22.92 -8.37
C ILE A 290 -5.62 23.60 -9.71
N ASP A 291 -5.19 24.86 -9.62
CA ASP A 291 -4.94 25.71 -10.76
C ASP A 291 -3.70 25.27 -11.54
N GLU A 292 -3.68 25.57 -12.84
CA GLU A 292 -2.49 25.47 -13.68
C GLU A 292 -1.34 26.30 -13.09
N ARG A 293 -0.23 25.63 -12.77
CA ARG A 293 0.98 26.30 -12.27
C ARG A 293 1.91 26.59 -13.44
N LEU A 294 2.45 27.80 -13.49
CA LEU A 294 3.64 28.07 -14.29
C LEU A 294 4.84 27.49 -13.55
N THR A 295 5.43 26.42 -14.08
CA THR A 295 6.59 25.75 -13.48
C THR A 295 7.79 26.68 -13.29
N ASP A 296 7.89 27.72 -14.10
CA ASP A 296 8.77 28.89 -14.00
C ASP A 296 8.39 29.85 -15.13
N GLU A 297 8.04 31.10 -14.82
CA GLU A 297 7.65 32.12 -15.80
C GLU A 297 8.76 32.35 -16.84
N LYS A 298 10.04 32.27 -16.44
CA LYS A 298 11.18 32.41 -17.34
C LYS A 298 11.29 31.25 -18.33
N VAL A 299 10.93 30.04 -17.91
CA VAL A 299 10.92 28.86 -18.77
C VAL A 299 9.77 28.94 -19.77
N PHE A 300 8.60 29.40 -19.32
CA PHE A 300 7.46 29.61 -20.21
C PHE A 300 7.73 30.68 -21.26
N LEU A 301 8.32 31.82 -20.88
CA LEU A 301 8.71 32.87 -21.81
C LEU A 301 9.72 32.37 -22.85
N LYS A 302 10.79 31.68 -22.42
CA LYS A 302 11.76 31.05 -23.35
C LYS A 302 11.13 30.02 -24.29
N TYR A 303 10.10 29.31 -23.82
CA TYR A 303 9.35 28.37 -24.64
C TYR A 303 8.49 29.08 -25.69
N MET A 304 7.86 30.20 -25.33
CA MET A 304 7.08 31.02 -26.26
C MET A 304 7.97 31.75 -27.28
N GLU A 305 9.19 32.14 -26.90
CA GLU A 305 10.18 32.78 -27.77
C GLU A 305 10.80 31.80 -28.80
N ASP A 306 11.19 30.60 -28.38
CA ASP A 306 11.75 29.57 -29.26
C ASP A 306 11.14 28.19 -28.98
N PHE A 307 9.98 28.00 -29.60
CA PHE A 307 9.21 26.77 -29.49
C PHE A 307 9.93 25.55 -30.11
N LYS A 308 10.76 25.77 -31.13
CA LYS A 308 11.47 24.72 -31.87
C LYS A 308 12.58 24.10 -31.01
N THR A 309 13.37 24.94 -30.34
CA THR A 309 14.50 24.45 -29.53
C THR A 309 14.05 23.98 -28.15
N ASN A 310 13.10 24.70 -27.52
CA ASN A 310 12.72 24.45 -26.13
C ASN A 310 11.50 23.53 -25.98
N GLY A 311 10.79 23.20 -27.06
CA GLY A 311 9.54 22.45 -27.00
C GLY A 311 9.65 21.12 -26.26
N TYR A 312 10.66 20.30 -26.58
CA TYR A 312 10.83 18.99 -25.94
C TYR A 312 11.05 19.07 -24.43
N GLN A 313 11.97 19.94 -23.99
CA GLN A 313 12.29 20.08 -22.56
C GLN A 313 11.11 20.66 -21.78
N THR A 314 10.41 21.62 -22.37
CA THR A 314 9.24 22.27 -21.74
C THR A 314 8.08 21.29 -21.59
N GLN A 315 7.81 20.46 -22.60
CA GLN A 315 6.79 19.41 -22.48
C GLN A 315 7.10 18.45 -21.33
N ILE A 316 8.36 17.99 -21.18
CA ILE A 316 8.73 17.14 -20.04
C ILE A 316 8.46 17.85 -18.70
N LEU A 317 8.74 19.14 -18.60
CA LEU A 317 8.46 19.92 -17.39
C LEU A 317 6.97 20.04 -17.11
N PHE A 318 6.14 20.30 -18.12
CA PHE A 318 4.68 20.31 -17.99
C PHE A 318 4.16 18.98 -17.48
N PHE A 319 4.58 17.85 -18.08
CA PHE A 319 4.17 16.53 -17.59
C PHE A 319 4.60 16.26 -16.15
N LYS A 320 5.81 16.68 -15.73
CA LYS A 320 6.25 16.57 -14.33
C LYS A 320 5.35 17.40 -13.40
N ASP A 321 4.98 18.60 -13.81
CA ASP A 321 4.12 19.47 -13.01
C ASP A 321 2.68 18.94 -12.92
N ARG A 322 2.10 18.50 -14.05
CA ARG A 322 0.79 17.84 -14.08
C ARG A 322 0.75 16.63 -13.16
N LEU A 323 1.82 15.84 -13.11
CA LEU A 323 1.87 14.69 -12.20
C LEU A 323 1.84 15.14 -10.74
N LYS A 324 2.48 16.27 -10.39
CA LYS A 324 2.39 16.85 -9.04
C LYS A 324 0.98 17.36 -8.74
N GLN A 325 0.31 18.01 -9.68
CA GLN A 325 -1.07 18.48 -9.53
C GLN A 325 -2.04 17.31 -9.31
N ILE A 326 -1.89 16.21 -10.07
CA ILE A 326 -2.70 15.00 -9.91
C ILE A 326 -2.42 14.33 -8.55
N ASN A 327 -1.15 14.31 -8.10
CA ASN A 327 -0.83 13.84 -6.75
C ASN A 327 -1.48 14.70 -5.67
N GLU A 328 -1.44 16.02 -5.81
CA GLU A 328 -2.11 16.96 -4.88
C GLU A 328 -3.63 16.77 -4.89
N MET A 329 -4.23 16.45 -6.04
CA MET A 329 -5.65 16.08 -6.16
C MET A 329 -6.02 14.87 -5.29
N SER A 330 -5.08 13.97 -5.03
CA SER A 330 -5.31 12.80 -4.17
C SER A 330 -5.47 13.15 -2.68
N ASP A 331 -5.00 14.33 -2.26
CA ASP A 331 -5.10 14.81 -0.87
C ASP A 331 -6.49 15.32 -0.50
N TYR A 332 -7.32 15.65 -1.49
CA TYR A 332 -8.64 16.24 -1.29
C TYR A 332 -9.75 15.26 -1.66
N SER A 333 -10.84 15.28 -0.90
CA SER A 333 -12.02 14.45 -1.20
C SER A 333 -12.82 15.02 -2.37
N TYR A 334 -12.89 16.35 -2.44
CA TYR A 334 -13.54 17.06 -3.53
C TYR A 334 -12.54 18.00 -4.18
N SER A 335 -12.30 17.84 -5.47
CA SER A 335 -11.27 18.60 -6.17
C SER A 335 -11.63 18.87 -7.63
N LEU A 336 -11.20 20.03 -8.13
CA LEU A 336 -11.25 20.41 -9.52
C LEU A 336 -9.83 20.70 -10.00
N ILE A 337 -9.41 20.03 -11.08
CA ILE A 337 -8.14 20.32 -11.74
C ILE A 337 -8.39 21.16 -12.99
N ASP A 338 -7.74 22.33 -13.05
CA ASP A 338 -7.66 23.13 -14.27
C ASP A 338 -6.55 22.55 -15.13
N ARG A 339 -6.94 21.95 -16.26
CA ARG A 339 -6.08 21.26 -17.23
C ARG A 339 -5.45 19.96 -16.73
N HIS A 340 -6.11 18.84 -17.08
CA HIS A 340 -5.61 17.50 -16.77
C HIS A 340 -4.53 17.04 -17.76
N MET A 341 -3.59 16.19 -17.31
CA MET A 341 -2.48 15.66 -18.11
C MET A 341 -2.90 14.97 -19.42
N ILE A 342 -4.14 14.49 -19.52
CA ILE A 342 -4.66 13.86 -20.75
C ILE A 342 -4.55 14.82 -21.95
N ASP A 343 -4.82 16.11 -21.75
CA ASP A 343 -4.69 17.13 -22.80
C ASP A 343 -3.25 17.28 -23.28
N ASP A 344 -2.30 17.14 -22.36
CA ASP A 344 -0.90 17.39 -22.63
C ASP A 344 -0.29 16.29 -23.52
N PHE A 345 -0.93 15.12 -23.70
CA PHE A 345 -0.45 14.10 -24.63
C PHE A 345 -0.56 14.49 -26.11
N LEU A 346 -1.46 15.41 -26.46
CA LEU A 346 -1.65 15.85 -27.85
C LEU A 346 -0.51 16.76 -28.34
N PHE A 347 0.06 17.57 -27.44
CA PHE A 347 1.06 18.58 -27.80
C PHE A 347 2.40 17.98 -28.29
N PRO A 348 2.98 16.97 -27.62
CA PRO A 348 4.19 16.30 -28.12
C PRO A 348 4.01 15.64 -29.48
N ASP A 349 2.85 15.03 -29.75
CA ASP A 349 2.59 14.41 -31.05
C ASP A 349 2.53 15.50 -32.16
N THR A 350 1.89 16.64 -31.87
CA THR A 350 1.86 17.82 -32.77
C THR A 350 3.27 18.39 -33.02
N LEU A 351 4.10 18.50 -31.97
CA LEU A 351 5.49 18.98 -32.06
C LEU A 351 6.38 18.07 -32.92
N ILE A 352 6.11 16.77 -32.90
CA ILE A 352 6.79 15.79 -33.74
C ILE A 352 6.39 15.97 -35.19
N GLU A 353 5.10 16.16 -35.48
CA GLU A 353 4.60 16.43 -36.84
C GLU A 353 5.18 17.72 -37.42
N MET A 354 5.31 18.76 -36.61
CA MET A 354 5.96 20.03 -36.97
C MET A 354 7.49 19.93 -37.13
N LYS A 355 8.08 18.75 -36.92
CA LYS A 355 9.54 18.50 -37.00
C LYS A 355 10.36 19.32 -35.99
N TYR A 356 9.77 19.67 -34.85
CA TYR A 356 10.49 20.39 -33.79
C TYR A 356 11.25 19.43 -32.87
N PHE A 357 10.85 18.15 -32.81
CA PHE A 357 11.64 17.13 -32.12
C PHE A 357 12.65 16.49 -33.07
N ASN A 358 13.89 16.33 -32.60
CA ASN A 358 14.90 15.55 -33.31
C ASN A 358 14.66 14.04 -33.14
N LYS A 359 15.33 13.21 -33.96
CA LYS A 359 15.16 11.74 -33.94
C LYS A 359 15.36 11.11 -32.55
N LYS A 360 16.35 11.60 -31.80
CA LYS A 360 16.65 11.10 -30.44
C LYS A 360 15.52 11.45 -29.47
N GLN A 361 15.03 12.68 -29.50
CA GLN A 361 13.90 13.15 -28.68
C GLN A 361 12.62 12.36 -28.99
N ILE A 362 12.34 12.08 -30.26
CA ILE A 362 11.20 11.24 -30.68
C ILE A 362 11.29 9.84 -30.05
N LEU A 363 12.48 9.22 -30.11
CA LEU A 363 12.71 7.89 -29.54
C LEU A 363 12.49 7.88 -28.02
N PHE A 364 13.09 8.83 -27.30
CA PHE A 364 12.88 8.97 -25.86
C PHE A 364 11.41 9.26 -25.51
N TRP A 365 10.74 10.12 -26.28
CA TRP A 365 9.33 10.40 -26.06
C TRP A 365 8.48 9.13 -26.21
N LYS A 366 8.62 8.42 -27.34
CA LYS A 366 7.78 7.25 -27.66
C LYS A 366 8.00 6.07 -26.73
N TYR A 367 9.24 5.79 -26.33
CA TYR A 367 9.58 4.56 -25.59
C TYR A 367 9.88 4.75 -24.11
N LEU A 368 10.19 5.97 -23.66
CA LEU A 368 10.49 6.25 -22.25
C LEU A 368 9.39 7.10 -21.61
N TYR A 369 9.21 8.34 -22.07
CA TYR A 369 8.36 9.32 -21.38
C TYR A 369 6.87 9.06 -21.56
N LYS A 370 6.39 8.84 -22.78
CA LYS A 370 4.97 8.59 -23.05
C LYS A 370 4.47 7.33 -22.30
N PRO A 371 5.18 6.18 -22.32
CA PRO A 371 4.79 5.02 -21.52
C PRO A 371 4.84 5.30 -20.01
N TYR A 372 5.90 5.95 -19.52
CA TYR A 372 6.04 6.32 -18.11
C TYR A 372 4.84 7.13 -17.60
N TYR A 373 4.46 8.21 -18.30
CA TYR A 373 3.34 9.05 -17.86
C TYR A 373 1.98 8.36 -18.03
N LYS A 374 1.81 7.49 -19.03
CA LYS A 374 0.60 6.66 -19.15
C LYS A 374 0.45 5.71 -17.96
N ILE A 375 1.54 5.03 -17.56
CA ILE A 375 1.53 4.15 -16.39
C ILE A 375 1.22 4.97 -15.13
N MET A 376 1.88 6.11 -14.96
CA MET A 376 1.62 6.99 -13.82
C MET A 376 0.16 7.46 -13.79
N LEU A 377 -0.45 7.85 -14.91
CA LEU A 377 -1.87 8.18 -14.94
C LEU A 377 -2.78 6.99 -14.61
N SER A 378 -2.40 5.77 -15.03
CA SER A 378 -3.22 4.58 -14.78
C SER A 378 -3.38 4.26 -13.30
N VAL A 379 -2.39 4.64 -12.48
CA VAL A 379 -2.37 4.35 -11.04
C VAL A 379 -2.92 5.47 -10.17
N GLN A 380 -3.03 6.67 -10.73
CA GLN A 380 -3.54 7.81 -9.99
C GLN A 380 -5.04 7.70 -9.79
N PRO A 381 -5.60 8.40 -8.78
CA PRO A 381 -7.04 8.51 -8.67
C PRO A 381 -7.62 9.09 -9.96
N LYS A 382 -8.58 8.38 -10.54
CA LYS A 382 -9.25 8.84 -11.77
C LYS A 382 -10.13 10.05 -11.45
N VAL A 383 -10.27 10.88 -12.47
CA VAL A 383 -11.27 11.95 -12.49
C VAL A 383 -12.64 11.31 -12.71
N ASP A 384 -13.64 11.70 -11.93
CA ASP A 384 -15.01 11.16 -12.04
C ASP A 384 -15.77 11.83 -13.19
N TYR A 385 -15.56 13.13 -13.38
CA TYR A 385 -16.21 13.92 -14.43
C TYR A 385 -15.20 14.80 -15.16
N THR A 386 -15.23 14.73 -16.49
CA THR A 386 -14.37 15.53 -17.36
C THR A 386 -15.24 16.46 -18.20
N PHE A 387 -15.03 17.76 -18.07
CA PHE A 387 -15.69 18.79 -18.86
C PHE A 387 -14.78 19.24 -19.98
N VAL A 388 -15.21 19.03 -21.22
CA VAL A 388 -14.49 19.51 -22.41
C VAL A 388 -15.01 20.89 -22.77
N VAL A 389 -14.16 21.91 -22.62
CA VAL A 389 -14.49 23.30 -22.97
C VAL A 389 -13.89 23.62 -24.34
N LEU A 390 -14.76 23.63 -25.34
CA LEU A 390 -14.44 23.99 -26.71
C LEU A 390 -14.76 25.46 -26.94
N LYS A 391 -13.86 26.19 -27.61
CA LYS A 391 -14.17 27.52 -28.11
C LYS A 391 -15.11 27.33 -29.31
N ILE A 392 -16.35 27.81 -29.20
CA ILE A 392 -17.23 27.91 -30.36
C ILE A 392 -16.61 29.01 -31.24
N MET A 393 -16.10 28.63 -32.41
CA MET A 393 -15.75 29.62 -33.44
C MET A 393 -17.08 30.18 -33.95
N SER A 394 -17.46 31.34 -33.43
CA SER A 394 -18.53 32.19 -33.99
C SER A 394 -17.99 33.00 -35.16
#